data_AF-A0A7W1PXG0-F1
#
_entry.id   AF-A0A7W1PXG0-F1
#
_cell.length_a   1.000
_cell.length_b   1.000
_cell.length_c   1.000
_cell.angle_alpha   90.00
_cell.angle_beta   90.00
_cell.angle_gamma   90.00
#
_symmetry.space_group_name_H-M   'P 1'
#
loop_
_entity.id
_entity.type
_entity.pdbx_description
1 polymer ?
#
loop_
_entity_poly.entity_id
_entity_poly.type
_entity_poly.pdbx_seq_one_letter_code
_entity_poly.pdbx_strand_id
1 'polypeptide(L)'
;ETWIFKFMLFFYRIISLNRYMMFPQKGIKCNCEPPLNRFYRAIYILFSVLIALIISSLLGLSIGSHLEISPWDSVKWALLIVGTGWAIHILLSAILLKTNKMYDYLGQLSSIMVAGVLVLLPGILLWWMPMNVFLIIIGLSVLCSSILMLKMHFERAKSLELKTFWPIAWFVFLQAGAVFWIWMFWNWQ
;
A
#
# COMPACT_ATOMS: atom_id res chain seq x y z
N GLU A 1 -25.43 25.17 4.39
CA GLU A 1 -24.47 24.35 3.62
C GLU A 1 -24.97 22.92 3.54
N THR A 2 -25.13 22.40 2.32
CA THR A 2 -25.59 21.03 2.06
C THR A 2 -24.53 20.01 2.49
N TRP A 3 -24.96 18.86 3.03
CA TRP A 3 -24.06 17.79 3.49
C TRP A 3 -23.09 17.32 2.40
N ILE A 4 -23.54 17.30 1.14
CA ILE A 4 -22.74 16.98 -0.05
C ILE A 4 -21.55 17.94 -0.19
N PHE A 5 -21.76 19.25 -0.02
CA PHE A 5 -20.69 20.23 -0.11
C PHE A 5 -19.63 20.01 0.97
N LYS A 6 -20.04 19.74 2.21
CA LYS A 6 -19.11 19.44 3.31
C LYS A 6 -18.31 18.15 3.07
N PHE A 7 -18.96 17.13 2.51
CA PHE A 7 -18.32 15.88 2.12
C PHE A 7 -17.29 16.11 1.01
N MET A 8 -17.65 16.79 -0.07
CA MET A 8 -16.70 17.10 -1.16
C MET A 8 -15.54 17.97 -0.68
N LEU A 9 -15.81 18.96 0.18
CA LEU A 9 -14.78 19.81 0.76
C LEU A 9 -13.81 19.02 1.65
N PHE A 10 -14.30 18.00 2.36
CA PHE A 10 -13.46 17.11 3.15
C PHE A 10 -12.50 16.29 2.27
N PHE A 11 -13.01 15.65 1.20
CA PHE A 11 -12.16 14.95 0.23
C PHE A 11 -11.16 15.89 -0.46
N TYR A 12 -11.63 17.08 -0.85
CA TYR A 12 -10.77 18.10 -1.44
C TYR A 12 -9.61 18.45 -0.48
N ARG A 13 -9.89 18.68 0.80
CA ARG A 13 -8.84 18.98 1.81
C ARG A 13 -7.87 17.82 2.02
N ILE A 14 -8.36 16.58 2.01
CA ILE A 14 -7.48 15.40 2.08
C ILE A 14 -6.53 15.38 0.87
N ILE A 15 -7.05 15.58 -0.33
CA ILE A 15 -6.23 15.54 -1.55
C ILE A 15 -5.27 16.73 -1.61
N SER A 16 -5.75 17.94 -1.36
CA SER A 16 -4.98 19.17 -1.49
C SER A 16 -3.83 19.24 -0.48
N LEU A 17 -4.08 18.87 0.78
CA LEU A 17 -3.08 18.90 1.86
C LEU A 17 -2.06 17.76 1.78
N ASN A 18 -2.35 16.72 0.99
CA ASN A 18 -1.44 15.59 0.76
C ASN A 18 -0.87 15.57 -0.66
N ARG A 19 -1.08 16.63 -1.46
CA ARG A 19 -0.59 16.73 -2.85
C ARG A 19 0.91 16.45 -2.97
N TYR A 20 1.71 16.94 -2.03
CA TYR A 20 3.17 16.71 -2.02
C TYR A 20 3.55 15.24 -1.77
N MET A 21 2.74 14.51 -1.01
CA MET A 21 2.94 13.08 -0.76
C MET A 21 2.53 12.23 -1.97
N MET A 22 1.53 12.69 -2.72
CA MET A 22 1.10 12.05 -3.97
C MET A 22 2.07 12.34 -5.12
N PHE A 23 2.49 13.60 -5.26
CA PHE A 23 3.31 14.13 -6.34
C PHE A 23 4.43 15.04 -5.79
N PRO A 24 5.55 14.47 -5.32
CA PRO A 24 6.68 15.27 -4.86
C PRO A 24 7.24 16.09 -6.04
N GLN A 25 7.17 17.42 -5.95
CA GLN A 25 7.67 18.30 -7.01
C GLN A 25 9.19 18.44 -6.91
N LYS A 26 9.88 18.34 -8.05
CA LYS A 26 11.29 18.73 -8.16
C LYS A 26 11.36 20.18 -8.63
N GLY A 27 12.03 21.05 -7.87
CA GLY A 27 12.56 22.31 -8.41
C GLY A 27 11.81 23.61 -8.12
N ILE A 28 10.76 23.63 -7.29
CA ILE A 28 10.11 24.89 -6.89
C ILE A 28 10.22 25.08 -5.38
N LYS A 29 11.26 25.79 -4.93
CA LYS A 29 11.38 26.32 -3.56
C LYS A 29 10.46 27.54 -3.41
N CYS A 30 9.15 27.35 -3.51
CA CYS A 30 8.22 28.39 -3.09
C CYS A 30 7.78 28.11 -1.66
N ASN A 31 7.77 29.15 -0.82
CA ASN A 31 7.38 29.11 0.59
C ASN A 31 5.86 28.87 0.79
N CYS A 32 5.20 28.27 -0.20
CA CYS A 32 3.76 28.00 -0.26
C CYS A 32 3.45 26.56 0.17
N GLU A 33 4.29 25.96 1.00
CA GLU A 33 4.00 24.65 1.58
C GLU A 33 2.95 24.82 2.69
N PRO A 34 1.77 24.17 2.58
CA PRO A 34 0.83 24.19 3.68
C PRO A 34 1.48 23.48 4.88
N PRO A 35 1.36 24.05 6.10
CA PRO A 35 1.96 23.45 7.29
C PRO A 35 1.43 22.03 7.51
N LEU A 36 2.29 21.14 8.01
CA LEU A 36 1.94 19.74 8.28
C LEU A 36 0.69 19.66 9.17
N ASN A 37 -0.43 19.26 8.57
CA ASN A 37 -1.64 18.98 9.32
C ASN A 37 -1.74 17.48 9.64
N ARG A 38 -1.31 17.11 10.84
CA ARG A 38 -1.25 15.72 11.32
C ARG A 38 -2.60 15.00 11.23
N PHE A 39 -3.70 15.71 11.45
CA PHE A 39 -5.05 15.14 11.39
C PHE A 39 -5.40 14.67 9.96
N TYR A 40 -5.27 15.54 8.96
CA TYR A 40 -5.54 15.15 7.57
C TYR A 40 -4.51 14.16 7.02
N ARG A 41 -3.28 14.14 7.55
CA ARG A 41 -2.28 13.13 7.21
C ARG A 41 -2.67 11.75 7.73
N ALA A 42 -3.12 11.66 8.99
CA ALA A 42 -3.59 10.41 9.58
C ALA A 42 -4.82 9.88 8.83
N ILE A 43 -5.77 10.75 8.46
CA ILE A 43 -6.94 10.38 7.66
C ILE A 43 -6.52 9.85 6.29
N TYR A 44 -5.57 10.50 5.61
CA TYR A 44 -5.07 10.04 4.32
C TYR A 44 -4.43 8.65 4.40
N ILE A 45 -3.61 8.41 5.44
CA ILE A 45 -3.00 7.10 5.69
C ILE A 45 -4.09 6.05 5.95
N LEU A 46 -5.06 6.36 6.82
CA LEU A 46 -6.17 5.45 7.11
C LEU A 46 -6.96 5.09 5.85
N PHE A 47 -7.30 6.10 5.03
CA PHE A 47 -8.02 5.90 3.77
C PHE A 47 -7.23 5.01 2.79
N SER A 48 -5.92 5.24 2.69
CA SER A 48 -5.01 4.44 1.86
C SER A 48 -4.94 2.98 2.33
N VAL A 49 -4.87 2.75 3.65
CA VAL A 49 -4.90 1.41 4.25
C VAL A 49 -6.23 0.72 3.96
N LEU A 50 -7.37 1.42 4.07
CA LEU A 50 -8.68 0.84 3.75
C LEU A 50 -8.78 0.41 2.29
N ILE A 51 -8.29 1.23 1.35
CA ILE A 51 -8.22 0.86 -0.08
C ILE A 51 -7.38 -0.40 -0.25
N ALA A 52 -6.21 -0.46 0.39
CA ALA A 52 -5.31 -1.60 0.30
C ALA A 52 -5.93 -2.89 0.88
N LEU A 53 -6.64 -2.79 2.01
CA LEU A 53 -7.37 -3.92 2.61
C LEU A 53 -8.47 -4.42 1.69
N ILE A 54 -9.26 -3.53 1.09
CA ILE A 54 -10.35 -3.90 0.17
C ILE A 54 -9.77 -4.62 -1.04
N ILE A 55 -8.79 -4.03 -1.73
CA ILE A 55 -8.22 -4.62 -2.95
C ILE A 55 -7.48 -5.93 -2.65
N SER A 56 -6.76 -6.02 -1.53
CA SER A 56 -6.08 -7.26 -1.13
C SER A 56 -7.09 -8.37 -0.76
N SER A 57 -8.24 -8.00 -0.19
CA SER A 57 -9.32 -8.96 0.07
C SER A 57 -9.94 -9.47 -1.24
N LEU A 58 -10.15 -8.59 -2.21
CA LEU A 58 -10.62 -8.98 -3.55
C LEU A 58 -9.62 -9.89 -4.27
N LEU A 59 -8.32 -9.63 -4.11
CA LEU A 59 -7.27 -10.53 -4.58
C LEU A 59 -7.41 -11.92 -3.92
N GLY A 60 -7.56 -11.96 -2.60
CA GLY A 60 -7.76 -13.20 -1.86
C GLY A 60 -8.96 -14.00 -2.35
N LEU A 61 -10.11 -13.35 -2.52
CA LEU A 61 -11.32 -13.97 -3.08
C LEU A 61 -11.10 -14.50 -4.49
N SER A 62 -10.44 -13.73 -5.35
CA SER A 62 -10.17 -14.14 -6.73
C SER A 62 -9.30 -15.40 -6.79
N ILE A 63 -8.25 -15.48 -5.98
CA ILE A 63 -7.37 -16.66 -5.91
C ILE A 63 -8.09 -17.83 -5.23
N GLY A 64 -8.79 -17.56 -4.12
CA GLY A 64 -9.54 -18.56 -3.36
C GLY A 64 -10.60 -19.28 -4.18
N SER A 65 -11.23 -18.58 -5.14
CA SER A 65 -12.21 -19.18 -6.06
C SER A 65 -11.62 -20.27 -6.97
N HIS A 66 -10.33 -20.16 -7.32
CA HIS A 66 -9.62 -21.19 -8.10
C HIS A 66 -9.08 -22.34 -7.26
N LEU A 67 -8.86 -22.11 -5.96
CA LEU A 67 -8.29 -23.09 -5.04
C LEU A 67 -9.36 -23.81 -4.20
N GLU A 68 -10.65 -23.55 -4.45
CA GLU A 68 -11.79 -24.10 -3.71
C GLU A 68 -11.69 -23.85 -2.19
N ILE A 69 -11.09 -22.72 -1.80
CA ILE A 69 -10.93 -22.31 -0.40
C ILE A 69 -12.17 -21.52 0.02
N SER A 70 -12.58 -21.64 1.29
CA SER A 70 -13.66 -20.82 1.84
C SER A 70 -13.37 -19.31 1.62
N PRO A 71 -14.39 -18.50 1.27
CA PRO A 71 -14.19 -17.06 1.05
C PRO A 71 -13.50 -16.36 2.23
N TRP A 72 -13.89 -16.69 3.46
CA TRP A 72 -13.31 -16.13 4.67
C TRP A 72 -11.84 -16.50 4.86
N ASP A 73 -11.48 -17.76 4.64
CA ASP A 73 -10.09 -18.20 4.77
C ASP A 73 -9.22 -17.59 3.67
N SER A 74 -9.73 -17.50 2.44
CA SER A 74 -8.99 -16.89 1.33
C SER A 74 -8.63 -15.42 1.59
N VAL A 75 -9.58 -14.63 2.13
CA VAL A 75 -9.34 -13.24 2.52
C VAL A 75 -8.35 -13.16 3.66
N LYS A 76 -8.54 -13.97 4.71
CA LYS A 76 -7.64 -14.02 5.87
C LYS A 76 -6.20 -14.28 5.44
N TRP A 77 -5.96 -15.32 4.64
CA TRP A 77 -4.63 -15.66 4.17
C TRP A 77 -4.02 -14.60 3.27
N ALA A 78 -4.80 -14.03 2.33
CA ALA A 78 -4.32 -12.95 1.48
C ALA A 78 -3.90 -11.71 2.30
N LEU A 79 -4.70 -11.32 3.30
CA LEU A 79 -4.38 -10.19 4.17
C LEU A 79 -3.15 -10.44 5.03
N LEU A 80 -2.92 -11.67 5.49
CA LEU A 80 -1.70 -12.02 6.23
C LEU A 80 -0.46 -11.98 5.33
N ILE A 81 -0.54 -12.63 4.16
CA ILE A 81 0.54 -12.68 3.16
C ILE A 81 0.97 -11.27 2.75
N VAL A 82 0.01 -10.41 2.40
CA VAL A 82 0.33 -9.06 1.93
C VAL A 82 0.60 -8.11 3.09
N GLY A 83 -0.15 -8.21 4.19
CA GLY A 83 -0.21 -7.17 5.22
C GLY A 83 0.86 -7.24 6.31
N THR A 84 1.41 -8.41 6.64
CA THR A 84 2.33 -8.52 7.80
C THR A 84 3.60 -7.73 7.62
N GLY A 85 4.23 -7.77 6.44
CA GLY A 85 5.43 -6.97 6.17
C GLY A 85 5.17 -5.46 6.25
N TRP A 86 4.00 -5.00 5.78
CA TRP A 86 3.58 -3.60 5.96
C TRP A 86 3.42 -3.23 7.43
N ALA A 87 2.71 -4.05 8.20
CA ALA A 87 2.45 -3.77 9.61
C ALA A 87 3.74 -3.68 10.43
N ILE A 88 4.66 -4.63 10.22
CA ILE A 88 5.98 -4.63 10.88
C ILE A 88 6.76 -3.37 10.51
N HIS A 89 6.81 -3.03 9.22
CA HIS A 89 7.60 -1.88 8.75
C HIS A 89 7.01 -0.54 9.19
N ILE A 90 5.68 -0.40 9.18
CA ILE A 90 4.98 0.79 9.70
C ILE A 90 5.31 0.95 11.19
N LEU A 91 5.20 -0.11 11.99
CA LEU A 91 5.53 -0.07 13.41
C LEU A 91 7.00 0.30 13.66
N LEU A 92 7.93 -0.33 12.92
CA LEU A 92 9.36 -0.04 13.00
C LEU A 92 9.65 1.44 12.68
N SER A 93 9.02 1.96 11.63
CA SER A 93 9.17 3.37 11.23
C SER A 93 8.60 4.34 12.26
N ALA A 94 7.50 3.98 12.93
CA ALA A 94 6.91 4.78 14.00
C ALA A 94 7.79 4.85 15.25
N ILE A 95 8.55 3.80 15.54
CA ILE A 95 9.46 3.74 16.70
C ILE A 95 10.79 4.45 16.41
N LEU A 96 11.37 4.26 15.23
CA LEU A 96 12.74 4.71 14.95
C LEU A 96 12.83 6.11 14.32
N LEU A 97 11.77 6.62 13.69
CA LEU A 97 11.79 7.95 13.07
C LEU A 97 11.28 9.03 14.04
N LYS A 98 11.92 10.21 13.99
CA LYS A 98 11.39 11.41 14.68
C LYS A 98 9.99 11.72 14.17
N THR A 99 9.10 12.14 15.07
CA THR A 99 7.66 12.34 14.79
C THR A 99 7.37 13.13 13.51
N ASN A 100 8.07 14.23 13.24
CA ASN A 100 7.84 15.01 12.02
C ASN A 100 8.21 14.22 10.75
N LYS A 101 9.38 13.56 10.72
CA LYS A 101 9.79 12.72 9.59
C LYS A 101 8.93 11.45 9.45
N MET A 102 8.41 10.93 10.56
CA MET A 102 7.53 9.77 10.58
C MET A 102 6.24 10.02 9.80
N TYR A 103 5.54 11.14 10.03
CA TYR A 103 4.28 11.44 9.32
C TYR A 103 4.47 11.68 7.82
N ASP A 104 5.61 12.24 7.42
CA ASP A 104 5.96 12.38 6.00
C ASP A 104 6.31 11.05 5.36
N TYR A 105 7.11 10.24 6.05
CA TYR A 105 7.44 8.90 5.60
C TYR A 105 6.21 8.02 5.45
N LEU A 106 5.36 7.92 6.48
CA LEU A 106 4.13 7.13 6.44
C LEU A 106 3.14 7.65 5.39
N GLY A 107 3.07 8.98 5.20
CA GLY A 107 2.28 9.59 4.12
C GLY A 107 2.75 9.12 2.74
N GLN A 108 4.04 9.22 2.45
CA GLN A 108 4.60 8.75 1.18
C GLN A 108 4.44 7.23 1.02
N LEU A 109 4.64 6.47 2.10
CA LEU A 109 4.50 5.02 2.13
C LEU A 109 3.06 4.58 1.84
N SER A 110 2.07 5.32 2.35
CA SER A 110 0.66 5.05 2.09
C SER A 110 0.25 5.25 0.63
N SER A 111 0.81 6.23 -0.09
CA SER A 111 0.55 6.34 -1.54
C SER A 111 1.24 5.24 -2.34
N ILE A 112 2.43 4.80 -1.91
CA ILE A 112 3.11 3.64 -2.52
C ILE A 112 2.22 2.40 -2.41
N MET A 113 1.63 2.17 -1.23
CA MET A 113 0.70 1.07 -0.98
C MET A 113 -0.48 1.10 -1.95
N VAL A 114 -1.16 2.26 -2.08
CA VAL A 114 -2.30 2.41 -3.01
C VAL A 114 -1.87 2.16 -4.46
N ALA A 115 -0.76 2.76 -4.89
CA ALA A 115 -0.26 2.54 -6.24
C ALA A 115 0.06 1.06 -6.50
N GLY A 116 0.64 0.36 -5.52
CA GLY A 116 0.91 -1.06 -5.60
C GLY A 116 -0.34 -1.91 -5.76
N VAL A 117 -1.37 -1.71 -4.94
CA VAL A 117 -2.60 -2.51 -5.02
C VAL A 117 -3.42 -2.18 -6.26
N LEU A 118 -3.39 -0.95 -6.77
CA LEU A 118 -4.09 -0.57 -8.01
C LEU A 118 -3.55 -1.33 -9.23
N VAL A 119 -2.25 -1.65 -9.26
CA VAL A 119 -1.65 -2.47 -10.33
C VAL A 119 -2.22 -3.90 -10.35
N LEU A 120 -2.77 -4.38 -9.23
CA LEU A 120 -3.34 -5.72 -9.14
C LEU A 120 -4.76 -5.81 -9.72
N LEU A 121 -5.49 -4.68 -9.80
CA LEU A 121 -6.88 -4.66 -10.24
C LEU A 121 -7.13 -5.29 -11.62
N PRO A 122 -6.33 -5.02 -12.67
CA PRO A 122 -6.52 -5.67 -13.96
C PRO A 122 -6.46 -7.21 -13.86
N GLY A 123 -5.53 -7.75 -13.07
CA GLY A 123 -5.43 -9.19 -12.85
C GLY A 123 -6.63 -9.75 -12.08
N ILE A 124 -7.07 -9.07 -11.03
CA ILE A 124 -8.25 -9.46 -10.23
C ILE A 124 -9.51 -9.50 -11.09
N LEU A 125 -9.70 -8.55 -12.00
CA LEU A 125 -10.86 -8.51 -12.90
C LEU A 125 -10.92 -9.68 -13.89
N LEU A 126 -9.80 -10.38 -14.09
CA LEU A 126 -9.68 -11.55 -14.96
C LEU A 126 -9.82 -12.88 -14.20
N TRP A 127 -10.41 -12.87 -13.01
CA TRP A 127 -10.62 -14.06 -12.17
C TRP A 127 -11.40 -15.19 -12.84
N TRP A 128 -12.21 -14.91 -13.86
CA TRP A 128 -12.99 -15.90 -14.60
C TRP A 128 -12.17 -16.70 -15.62
N MET A 129 -10.90 -16.33 -15.87
CA MET A 129 -10.02 -17.05 -16.78
C MET A 129 -9.60 -18.42 -16.21
N PRO A 130 -9.17 -19.38 -17.05
CA PRO A 130 -8.64 -20.66 -16.58
C PRO A 130 -7.48 -20.48 -15.60
N MET A 131 -7.43 -21.30 -14.54
CA MET A 131 -6.50 -21.18 -13.42
C MET A 131 -5.04 -20.94 -13.84
N ASN A 132 -4.53 -21.72 -14.81
CA ASN A 132 -3.15 -21.60 -15.28
C ASN A 132 -2.85 -20.20 -15.85
N VAL A 133 -3.76 -19.64 -16.64
CA VAL A 133 -3.61 -18.31 -17.24
C VAL A 133 -3.77 -17.23 -16.19
N PHE A 134 -4.77 -17.38 -15.31
CA PHE A 134 -5.04 -16.45 -14.22
C PHE A 134 -3.84 -16.32 -13.28
N LEU A 135 -3.24 -17.43 -12.84
CA LEU A 135 -2.07 -17.41 -11.95
C LEU A 135 -0.85 -16.73 -12.58
N ILE A 136 -0.63 -16.91 -13.89
CA ILE A 136 0.46 -16.21 -14.61
C ILE A 136 0.20 -14.69 -14.61
N ILE A 137 -1.03 -14.26 -14.92
CA ILE A 137 -1.40 -12.84 -14.95
C ILE A 137 -1.26 -12.21 -13.56
N ILE A 138 -1.73 -12.89 -12.51
CA ILE A 138 -1.59 -12.44 -11.12
C ILE A 138 -0.11 -12.38 -10.73
N GLY A 139 0.68 -13.41 -11.04
CA GLY A 139 2.12 -13.43 -10.76
C GLY A 139 2.85 -12.26 -11.41
N LEU A 140 2.56 -11.98 -12.69
CA LEU A 140 3.09 -10.81 -13.39
C LEU A 140 2.62 -9.50 -12.76
N SER A 141 1.34 -9.40 -12.37
CA SER A 141 0.79 -8.21 -11.71
C SER A 141 1.47 -7.93 -10.37
N VAL A 142 1.70 -8.96 -9.55
CA VAL A 142 2.43 -8.86 -8.28
C VAL A 142 3.89 -8.46 -8.51
N LEU A 143 4.54 -9.00 -9.53
CA LEU A 143 5.91 -8.63 -9.90
C LEU A 143 5.99 -7.16 -10.34
N CYS A 144 5.11 -6.73 -11.26
CA CYS A 144 5.02 -5.34 -11.71
C CYS A 144 4.73 -4.38 -10.54
N SER A 145 3.79 -4.74 -9.68
CA SER A 145 3.46 -3.99 -8.46
C SER A 145 4.68 -3.86 -7.54
N SER A 146 5.39 -4.97 -7.28
CA SER A 146 6.58 -4.99 -6.43
C SER A 146 7.70 -4.10 -6.97
N ILE A 147 8.00 -4.18 -8.28
CA ILE A 147 9.01 -3.36 -8.93
C ILE A 147 8.62 -1.87 -8.88
N LEU A 148 7.36 -1.55 -9.20
CA LEU A 148 6.85 -0.19 -9.17
C LEU A 148 6.96 0.42 -7.76
N MET A 149 6.46 -0.31 -6.75
CA MET A 149 6.51 0.14 -5.36
C MET A 149 7.94 0.34 -4.87
N LEU A 150 8.85 -0.60 -5.19
CA LEU A 150 10.25 -0.50 -4.80
C LEU A 150 10.91 0.73 -5.41
N LYS A 151 10.73 0.97 -6.72
CA LYS A 151 11.26 2.15 -7.41
C LYS A 151 10.73 3.44 -6.78
N MET A 152 9.42 3.53 -6.57
CA MET A 152 8.81 4.69 -5.92
C MET A 152 9.35 4.90 -4.51
N HIS A 153 9.58 3.83 -3.75
CA HIS A 153 10.11 3.92 -2.40
C HIS A 153 11.54 4.46 -2.38
N PHE A 154 12.41 4.02 -3.28
CA PHE A 154 13.77 4.59 -3.41
C PHE A 154 13.75 6.08 -3.74
N GLU A 155 12.94 6.48 -4.73
CA GLU A 155 12.83 7.88 -5.14
C GLU A 155 12.30 8.77 -4.00
N ARG A 156 11.28 8.28 -3.29
CA ARG A 156 10.62 8.98 -2.17
C ARG A 156 11.49 9.04 -0.92
N ALA A 157 12.15 7.94 -0.55
CA ALA A 157 13.11 7.91 0.56
C ALA A 157 14.27 8.89 0.33
N LYS A 158 14.77 8.99 -0.91
CA LYS A 158 15.78 9.98 -1.29
C LYS A 158 15.26 11.42 -1.14
N SER A 159 14.00 11.68 -1.47
CA SER A 159 13.39 13.02 -1.28
C SER A 159 13.25 13.44 0.18
N LEU A 160 13.15 12.47 1.11
CA LEU A 160 13.08 12.71 2.55
C LEU A 160 14.44 12.66 3.25
N GLU A 161 15.53 12.56 2.47
CA GLU A 161 16.90 12.41 2.97
C GLU A 161 17.04 11.22 3.93
N LEU A 162 16.28 10.15 3.69
CA LEU A 162 16.35 8.92 4.46
C LEU A 162 17.43 8.01 3.88
N LYS A 163 18.07 7.23 4.76
CA LYS A 163 19.04 6.22 4.35
C LYS A 163 18.37 5.17 3.47
N THR A 164 19.10 4.70 2.46
CA THR A 164 18.73 3.60 1.54
C THR A 164 18.33 2.30 2.25
N PHE A 165 18.71 2.17 3.53
CA PHE A 165 18.26 1.09 4.40
C PHE A 165 16.72 0.98 4.49
N TRP A 166 15.99 2.08 4.54
CA TRP A 166 14.53 2.07 4.70
C TRP A 166 13.76 1.33 3.58
N PRO A 167 13.97 1.64 2.29
CA PRO A 167 13.33 0.92 1.20
C PRO A 167 13.77 -0.55 1.10
N ILE A 168 15.03 -0.86 1.42
CA ILE A 168 15.53 -2.25 1.40
C ILE A 168 14.89 -3.06 2.53
N ALA A 169 14.92 -2.56 3.77
CA ALA A 169 14.32 -3.22 4.92
C ALA A 169 12.82 -3.46 4.71
N TRP A 170 12.09 -2.46 4.21
CA TRP A 170 10.68 -2.58 3.85
C TRP A 170 10.44 -3.72 2.86
N PHE A 171 11.22 -3.78 1.78
CA PHE A 171 11.06 -4.81 0.76
C PHE A 171 11.35 -6.20 1.32
N VAL A 172 12.39 -6.33 2.13
CA VAL A 172 12.74 -7.59 2.79
C VAL A 172 11.62 -8.04 3.73
N PHE A 173 11.05 -7.14 4.56
CA PHE A 173 9.92 -7.49 5.42
C PHE A 173 8.68 -7.93 4.64
N LEU A 174 8.40 -7.31 3.50
CA LEU A 174 7.31 -7.75 2.63
C LEU A 174 7.54 -9.16 2.08
N GLN A 175 8.70 -9.42 1.49
CA GLN A 175 8.99 -10.73 0.89
C GLN A 175 9.06 -11.82 1.97
N ALA A 176 9.73 -11.55 3.10
CA ALA A 176 9.82 -12.50 4.21
C ALA A 176 8.45 -12.81 4.81
N GLY A 177 7.60 -11.80 5.02
CA GLY A 177 6.24 -11.99 5.51
C GLY A 177 5.38 -12.80 4.54
N ALA A 178 5.44 -12.49 3.24
CA ALA A 178 4.71 -13.23 2.22
C ALA A 178 5.16 -14.70 2.16
N VAL A 179 6.47 -14.96 2.09
CA VAL A 179 7.03 -16.32 2.07
C VAL A 179 6.65 -17.10 3.32
N PHE A 180 6.75 -16.49 4.50
CA PHE A 180 6.37 -17.12 5.76
C PHE A 180 4.90 -17.56 5.75
N TRP A 181 3.99 -16.68 5.34
CA TRP A 181 2.56 -17.00 5.35
C TRP A 181 2.15 -17.95 4.22
N ILE A 182 2.79 -17.90 3.05
CA ILE A 182 2.59 -18.89 1.98
C ILE A 182 3.03 -20.27 2.47
N TRP A 183 4.18 -20.36 3.13
CA TRP A 183 4.66 -21.61 3.72
C TRP A 183 3.69 -22.10 4.81
N MET A 184 3.25 -21.24 5.72
CA MET A 184 2.25 -21.60 6.74
C MET A 184 0.94 -22.08 6.13
N PHE A 185 0.44 -21.43 5.08
CA PHE A 185 -0.77 -21.83 4.37
C PHE A 185 -0.65 -23.27 3.82
N TRP A 186 0.49 -23.62 3.21
CA TRP A 186 0.71 -24.95 2.64
C TRP A 186 0.87 -26.07 3.69
N ASN A 187 1.32 -25.74 4.91
CA ASN A 187 1.48 -26.73 5.98
C ASN A 187 0.22 -26.94 6.83
N TRP A 188 -0.77 -26.07 6.69
CA TRP A 188 -1.99 -26.10 7.49
C TRP A 188 -3.25 -26.50 6.72
N GLN A 189 -3.12 -26.72 5.41
CA GLN A 189 -4.06 -27.49 4.58
C GLN A 189 -3.75 -28.98 4.66
#